data_AF-A0A336K691-F1
#
_entry.id   AF-A0A336K691-F1
#
_cell.length_a   1.000
_cell.length_b   1.000
_cell.length_c   1.000
_cell.angle_alpha   90.00
_cell.angle_beta   90.00
_cell.angle_gamma   90.00
#
_symmetry.space_group_name_H-M   'P 1'
#
loop_
_entity.id
_entity.type
_entity.pdbx_description
1 polymer ?
#
loop_
_entity_poly.entity_id
_entity_poly.type
_entity_poly.pdbx_seq_one_letter_code
_entity_poly.pdbx_strand_id
1 'polypeptide(L)'
;MATILRNGYRAVKPDFCAQSYFIRYASSNRIKEFRPRKPKPQEKGPRIDSFGTSLENKGYLRPYKPYDPPSDFRSKIEEFAASLNISQSNSEFESKTIKYEFLNKCFEEFKHIVPNSKMHEIKTVADVIQFYQTPLSTTVPLDALKTVELPENLHVQYDYHRFHPDTDTMFGGQTAFPKSHTIVTGLKYKDKYRSLKAKTSWP
;
A
#
# COMPACT_ATOMS: atom_id res chain seq x y z
N MET A 1 -50.95 39.28 -29.62
CA MET A 1 -51.89 40.33 -29.12
C MET A 1 -52.03 40.11 -27.61
N ALA A 2 -51.10 40.56 -26.76
CA ALA A 2 -51.10 41.84 -25.99
C ALA A 2 -52.41 42.03 -25.18
N THR A 3 -52.44 42.18 -23.85
CA THR A 3 -51.92 43.32 -23.05
C THR A 3 -51.88 43.06 -21.52
N ILE A 4 -51.12 43.93 -20.84
CA ILE A 4 -50.76 44.13 -19.41
C ILE A 4 -51.88 44.80 -18.57
N LEU A 5 -51.86 44.70 -17.22
CA LEU A 5 -52.07 45.77 -16.19
C LEU A 5 -51.93 45.17 -14.75
N ARG A 6 -50.91 45.56 -13.94
CA ARG A 6 -50.86 46.57 -12.82
C ARG A 6 -51.75 46.21 -11.60
N ASN A 7 -51.45 46.36 -10.30
CA ASN A 7 -50.47 47.02 -9.41
C ASN A 7 -50.57 46.25 -8.05
N GLY A 8 -49.62 46.25 -7.10
CA GLY A 8 -49.19 47.38 -6.29
C GLY A 8 -48.71 46.88 -4.91
N TYR A 9 -47.58 47.42 -4.46
CA TYR A 9 -46.94 47.15 -3.17
C TYR A 9 -47.69 47.85 -2.02
N ARG A 10 -47.84 47.18 -0.86
CA ARG A 10 -48.28 47.82 0.40
C ARG A 10 -47.08 48.12 1.28
N ALA A 11 -46.86 49.41 1.54
CA ALA A 11 -45.97 49.93 2.57
C ALA A 11 -46.74 50.15 3.88
N VAL A 12 -46.11 49.87 5.02
CA VAL A 12 -46.56 50.34 6.35
C VAL A 12 -45.33 50.78 7.16
N LYS A 13 -45.30 52.07 7.51
CA LYS A 13 -44.64 52.71 8.67
C LYS A 13 -45.79 53.31 9.52
N PRO A 14 -45.64 53.86 10.75
CA PRO A 14 -44.44 54.33 11.48
C PRO A 14 -44.47 53.86 12.98
N ASP A 15 -43.63 54.24 13.95
CA ASP A 15 -43.44 55.55 14.57
C ASP A 15 -42.22 55.57 15.51
N PHE A 16 -41.56 56.73 15.55
CA PHE A 16 -40.50 57.11 16.48
C PHE A 16 -41.10 57.63 17.81
N CYS A 17 -40.51 57.27 18.95
CA CYS A 17 -40.45 58.15 20.12
C CYS A 17 -39.23 57.80 20.98
N ALA A 18 -38.44 58.81 21.33
CA ALA A 18 -37.15 58.72 22.02
C ALA A 18 -37.27 59.17 23.49
N GLN A 19 -36.16 58.93 24.23
CA GLN A 19 -35.84 59.28 25.63
C GLN A 19 -36.51 58.40 26.70
N SER A 20 -35.83 57.95 27.77
CA SER A 20 -34.55 58.32 28.38
C SER A 20 -34.02 57.23 29.33
N TYR A 21 -32.69 57.19 29.44
CA TYR A 21 -31.77 56.57 30.41
C TYR A 21 -32.30 55.78 31.62
N PHE A 22 -31.78 54.55 31.76
CA PHE A 22 -31.44 53.97 33.08
C PHE A 22 -30.26 53.02 32.95
N ILE A 23 -29.11 53.40 33.51
CA ILE A 23 -27.95 52.51 33.68
C ILE A 23 -28.23 51.63 34.89
N ARG A 24 -28.18 50.30 34.72
CA ARG A 24 -28.09 49.35 35.84
C ARG A 24 -26.89 48.43 35.61
N TYR A 25 -25.86 48.61 36.44
CA TYR A 25 -24.81 47.61 36.62
C TYR A 25 -25.38 46.43 37.41
N ALA A 26 -25.22 45.21 36.89
CA ALA A 26 -25.42 43.99 37.65
C ALA A 26 -24.22 43.06 37.41
N SER A 27 -23.29 43.09 38.36
CA SER A 27 -22.27 42.04 38.51
C SER A 27 -22.96 40.77 39.02
N SER A 28 -23.05 39.73 38.19
CA SER A 28 -23.33 38.39 38.68
C SER A 28 -22.20 37.46 38.24
N ASN A 29 -21.61 36.82 39.26
CA ASN A 29 -20.54 35.85 39.14
C ASN A 29 -20.98 34.71 38.21
N ARG A 30 -20.39 34.62 37.02
CA ARG A 30 -20.56 33.46 36.14
C ARG A 30 -19.74 32.31 36.71
N ILE A 31 -20.37 31.50 37.57
CA ILE A 31 -19.84 30.19 37.94
C ILE A 31 -19.73 29.41 36.62
N LYS A 32 -18.51 29.15 36.16
CA LYS A 32 -18.27 28.26 35.04
C LYS A 32 -18.58 26.85 35.53
N GLU A 33 -19.71 26.30 35.13
CA GLU A 33 -20.04 24.90 35.36
C GLU A 33 -18.87 24.01 34.86
N PHE A 34 -18.26 23.27 35.77
CA PHE A 34 -17.22 22.32 35.43
C PHE A 34 -17.88 21.14 34.72
N ARG A 35 -17.85 21.12 33.38
CA ARG A 35 -18.32 19.96 32.63
C ARG A 35 -17.30 18.83 32.82
N PRO A 36 -17.68 17.69 33.43
CA PRO A 36 -16.75 16.56 33.54
C PRO A 36 -16.33 16.12 32.14
N ARG A 37 -15.02 16.00 31.91
CA ARG A 37 -14.52 15.47 30.63
C ARG A 37 -15.04 14.03 30.51
N LYS A 38 -15.68 13.71 29.38
CA LYS A 38 -16.09 12.32 29.11
C LYS A 38 -14.87 11.41 29.28
N PRO A 39 -14.99 10.27 29.99
CA PRO A 39 -13.88 9.34 30.10
C PRO A 39 -13.46 8.94 28.69
N LYS A 40 -12.16 8.99 28.40
CA LYS A 40 -11.65 8.49 27.11
C LYS A 40 -12.07 7.03 27.00
N PRO A 41 -12.61 6.60 25.84
CA PRO A 41 -12.89 5.18 25.63
C PRO A 41 -11.64 4.38 25.97
N GLN A 42 -11.78 3.35 26.80
CA GLN A 42 -10.66 2.42 27.04
C GLN A 42 -10.35 1.75 25.71
N GLU A 43 -9.26 2.17 25.07
CA GLU A 43 -8.75 1.52 23.87
C GLU A 43 -8.37 0.10 24.28
N LYS A 44 -9.13 -0.88 23.79
CA LYS A 44 -8.81 -2.30 23.97
C LYS A 44 -7.40 -2.48 23.42
N GLY A 45 -6.49 -2.99 24.25
CA GLY A 45 -5.10 -3.21 23.87
C GLY A 45 -4.99 -4.03 22.57
N PRO A 46 -3.88 -3.91 21.85
CA PRO A 46 -3.73 -4.53 20.54
C PRO A 46 -3.94 -6.03 20.64
N ARG A 47 -4.91 -6.55 19.88
CA ARG A 47 -5.23 -7.98 19.83
C ARG A 47 -4.14 -8.72 19.08
N ILE A 48 -3.91 -9.99 19.40
CA ILE A 48 -2.98 -10.85 18.65
C ILE A 48 -3.33 -10.83 17.15
N ASP A 49 -4.63 -10.85 16.82
CA ASP A 49 -5.13 -10.73 15.45
C ASP A 49 -4.68 -9.42 14.75
N SER A 50 -4.61 -8.32 15.49
CA SER A 50 -4.15 -7.02 14.96
C SER A 50 -2.66 -7.02 14.66
N PHE A 51 -1.87 -7.78 15.40
CA PHE A 51 -0.46 -8.00 15.09
C PHE A 51 -0.28 -8.92 13.89
N GLY A 52 -1.08 -10.00 13.78
CA GLY A 52 -1.07 -10.89 12.61
C GLY A 52 -1.36 -10.13 11.32
N THR A 53 -2.46 -9.39 11.29
CA THR A 53 -2.81 -8.50 10.17
C THR A 53 -1.77 -7.40 9.92
N SER A 54 -1.17 -6.82 10.96
CA SER A 54 -0.08 -5.85 10.78
C SER A 54 1.17 -6.47 10.16
N LEU A 55 1.54 -7.70 10.55
CA LEU A 55 2.69 -8.41 9.99
C LEU A 55 2.45 -8.87 8.55
N GLU A 56 1.23 -9.32 8.25
CA GLU A 56 0.81 -9.62 6.88
C GLU A 56 0.90 -8.37 6.00
N ASN A 57 0.36 -7.24 6.47
CA ASN A 57 0.40 -5.97 5.74
C ASN A 57 1.81 -5.35 5.65
N LYS A 58 2.68 -5.59 6.64
CA LYS A 58 4.06 -5.09 6.70
C LYS A 58 5.07 -5.99 5.97
N GLY A 59 4.60 -7.06 5.31
CA GLY A 59 5.47 -8.08 4.73
C GLY A 59 6.67 -7.51 3.97
N TYR A 60 7.86 -8.04 4.26
CA TYR A 60 9.13 -7.80 3.55
C TYR A 60 9.11 -8.26 2.07
N LEU A 61 7.96 -8.71 1.57
CA LEU A 61 7.76 -9.22 0.23
C LEU A 61 7.55 -8.08 -0.77
N ARG A 62 7.81 -8.37 -2.05
CA ARG A 62 7.43 -7.45 -3.13
C ARG A 62 5.92 -7.20 -3.07
N PRO A 63 5.43 -6.04 -3.53
CA PRO A 63 4.00 -5.70 -3.49
C PRO A 63 3.11 -6.69 -4.28
N TYR A 64 3.70 -7.51 -5.16
CA TYR A 64 2.98 -8.46 -5.99
C TYR A 64 2.92 -9.85 -5.35
N LYS A 65 1.71 -10.40 -5.33
CA LYS A 65 1.44 -11.79 -4.95
C LYS A 65 1.94 -12.72 -6.06
N PRO A 66 2.43 -13.92 -5.71
CA PRO A 66 2.74 -14.93 -6.71
C PRO A 66 1.45 -15.30 -7.45
N TYR A 67 1.58 -15.52 -8.75
CA TYR A 67 0.45 -15.88 -9.61
C TYR A 67 0.91 -16.94 -10.61
N ASP A 68 0.21 -18.06 -10.63
CA ASP A 68 0.37 -19.11 -11.63
C ASP A 68 -0.93 -19.23 -12.43
N PRO A 69 -0.87 -19.21 -13.77
CA PRO A 69 -2.06 -19.28 -14.61
C PRO A 69 -2.74 -20.65 -14.45
N PRO A 70 -4.04 -20.71 -14.11
CA PRO A 70 -4.78 -21.98 -14.12
C PRO A 70 -4.93 -22.49 -15.55
N SER A 71 -4.99 -23.80 -15.77
CA SER A 71 -5.12 -24.40 -17.12
C SER A 71 -6.31 -23.83 -17.91
N ASP A 72 -7.41 -23.56 -17.21
CA ASP A 72 -8.70 -23.19 -17.81
C ASP A 72 -8.87 -21.65 -17.92
N PHE A 73 -7.80 -20.87 -17.69
CA PHE A 73 -7.88 -19.42 -17.64
C PHE A 73 -8.47 -18.82 -18.93
N ARG A 74 -8.07 -19.36 -20.08
CA ARG A 74 -8.49 -18.86 -21.39
C ARG A 74 -10.00 -19.04 -21.59
N SER A 75 -10.52 -20.23 -21.31
CA SER A 75 -11.95 -20.54 -21.43
C SER A 75 -12.78 -19.61 -20.53
N LYS A 76 -12.35 -19.41 -19.28
CA LYS A 76 -13.01 -18.49 -18.34
C LYS A 76 -13.03 -17.04 -18.85
N ILE A 77 -11.92 -16.56 -19.41
CA ILE A 77 -11.84 -15.20 -19.97
C ILE A 77 -12.80 -15.05 -21.16
N GLU A 78 -12.89 -16.06 -22.02
CA GLU A 78 -13.84 -16.10 -23.14
C GLU A 78 -15.30 -16.14 -22.66
N GLU A 79 -15.61 -16.90 -21.60
CA GLU A 79 -16.92 -16.91 -20.94
C GLU A 79 -17.29 -15.54 -20.35
N PHE A 80 -16.35 -14.86 -19.70
CA PHE A 80 -16.59 -13.51 -19.17
C PHE A 80 -16.81 -12.50 -20.29
N ALA A 81 -16.08 -12.63 -21.40
CA ALA A 81 -16.26 -11.77 -22.57
C ALA A 81 -17.65 -11.96 -23.20
N ALA A 82 -18.10 -13.22 -23.32
CA ALA A 82 -19.45 -13.55 -23.76
C ALA A 82 -20.52 -12.99 -22.82
N SER A 83 -20.31 -13.07 -21.50
CA SER A 83 -21.27 -12.53 -20.50
C SER A 83 -21.49 -11.02 -20.60
N LEU A 84 -20.54 -10.29 -21.17
CA LEU A 84 -20.58 -8.83 -21.35
C LEU A 84 -20.85 -8.43 -22.82
N ASN A 85 -21.19 -9.39 -23.69
CA ASN A 85 -21.46 -9.21 -25.12
C ASN A 85 -20.32 -8.50 -25.89
N ILE A 86 -19.07 -8.79 -25.54
CA ILE A 86 -17.91 -8.24 -26.26
C ILE A 86 -17.75 -9.00 -27.58
N SER A 87 -18.04 -8.32 -28.68
CA SER A 87 -18.36 -8.96 -29.96
C SER A 87 -17.16 -9.62 -30.67
N GLN A 88 -15.91 -9.26 -30.34
CA GLN A 88 -14.70 -9.90 -30.89
C GLN A 88 -13.51 -9.85 -29.92
N SER A 89 -12.68 -10.89 -29.89
CA SER A 89 -11.49 -10.94 -29.03
C SER A 89 -10.44 -9.87 -29.35
N ASN A 90 -10.40 -9.43 -30.61
CA ASN A 90 -9.48 -8.43 -31.14
C ASN A 90 -10.08 -7.02 -31.28
N SER A 91 -11.37 -6.82 -30.97
CA SER A 91 -11.93 -5.48 -30.96
C SER A 91 -11.53 -4.74 -29.69
N GLU A 92 -11.27 -3.44 -29.81
CA GLU A 92 -11.04 -2.60 -28.63
C GLU A 92 -12.31 -2.52 -27.77
N PHE A 93 -12.14 -2.38 -26.45
CA PHE A 93 -13.27 -2.19 -25.54
C PHE A 93 -14.04 -0.89 -25.89
N GLU A 94 -15.33 -1.02 -26.18
CA GLU A 94 -16.20 0.11 -26.56
C GLU A 94 -16.28 1.20 -25.49
N SER A 95 -16.31 0.80 -24.21
CA SER A 95 -16.41 1.72 -23.09
C SER A 95 -15.50 1.33 -21.93
N LYS A 96 -15.06 2.36 -21.18
CA LYS A 96 -14.22 2.19 -19.99
C LYS A 96 -14.95 1.46 -18.87
N THR A 97 -16.29 1.57 -18.80
CA THR A 97 -17.13 0.89 -17.82
C THR A 97 -17.17 -0.61 -18.09
N ILE A 98 -17.39 -1.03 -19.34
CA ILE A 98 -17.34 -2.45 -19.73
C ILE A 98 -15.95 -3.03 -19.45
N LYS A 99 -14.89 -2.30 -19.80
CA LYS A 99 -13.51 -2.71 -19.48
C LYS A 99 -13.29 -2.91 -17.97
N TYR A 100 -13.79 -1.99 -17.15
CA TYR A 100 -13.69 -2.10 -15.70
C TYR A 100 -14.43 -3.32 -15.16
N GLU A 101 -15.68 -3.53 -15.57
CA GLU A 101 -16.49 -4.68 -15.14
C GLU A 101 -15.85 -6.01 -15.56
N PHE A 102 -15.34 -6.08 -16.78
CA PHE A 102 -14.62 -7.25 -17.29
C PHE A 102 -13.37 -7.57 -16.47
N LEU A 103 -12.51 -6.56 -16.25
CA LEU A 103 -11.29 -6.73 -15.45
C LEU A 103 -11.60 -7.06 -13.99
N ASN A 104 -12.70 -6.53 -13.43
CA ASN A 104 -13.13 -6.85 -12.08
C ASN A 104 -13.56 -8.33 -11.95
N LYS A 105 -14.33 -8.85 -12.91
CA LYS A 105 -14.66 -10.30 -12.96
C LYS A 105 -13.40 -11.16 -13.06
N CYS A 106 -12.44 -10.79 -13.90
CA CYS A 106 -11.16 -11.48 -14.01
C CYS A 106 -10.40 -11.46 -12.67
N PHE A 107 -10.42 -10.34 -11.96
CA PHE A 107 -9.80 -10.23 -10.65
C PHE A 107 -10.45 -11.11 -9.58
N GLU A 108 -11.78 -11.18 -9.55
CA GLU A 108 -12.50 -12.02 -8.58
C GLU A 108 -12.13 -13.50 -8.72
N GLU A 109 -11.94 -13.96 -9.96
CA GLU A 109 -11.62 -15.35 -10.29
C GLU A 109 -10.14 -15.70 -10.14
N PHE A 110 -9.26 -14.90 -10.72
CA PHE A 110 -7.82 -15.18 -10.72
C PHE A 110 -7.08 -14.61 -9.52
N LYS A 111 -7.74 -13.75 -8.72
CA LYS A 111 -7.16 -13.00 -7.58
C LYS A 111 -5.89 -12.23 -7.95
N HIS A 112 -5.74 -11.90 -9.23
CA HIS A 112 -4.59 -11.18 -9.78
C HIS A 112 -5.06 -9.89 -10.48
N ILE A 113 -4.58 -8.75 -9.97
CA ILE A 113 -4.97 -7.40 -10.39
C ILE A 113 -4.03 -6.90 -11.49
N VAL A 114 -4.62 -6.23 -12.49
CA VAL A 114 -3.88 -5.47 -13.48
C VAL A 114 -3.39 -4.16 -12.85
N PRO A 115 -2.07 -3.87 -12.86
CA PRO A 115 -1.56 -2.62 -12.32
C PRO A 115 -1.92 -1.42 -13.21
N ASN A 116 -2.08 -0.24 -12.59
CA ASN A 116 -2.42 1.00 -13.30
C ASN A 116 -1.45 1.33 -14.45
N SER A 117 -0.17 1.00 -14.29
CA SER A 117 0.84 1.18 -15.34
C SER A 117 0.56 0.33 -16.57
N LYS A 118 -0.03 -0.86 -16.43
CA LYS A 118 -0.34 -1.78 -17.55
C LYS A 118 -1.75 -1.61 -18.10
N MET A 119 -2.62 -0.90 -17.39
CA MET A 119 -4.01 -0.68 -17.82
C MET A 119 -4.15 -0.02 -19.19
N HIS A 120 -3.21 0.82 -19.61
CA HIS A 120 -3.26 1.49 -20.92
C HIS A 120 -2.82 0.59 -22.08
N GLU A 121 -2.03 -0.46 -21.80
CA GLU A 121 -1.58 -1.45 -22.79
C GLU A 121 -2.70 -2.40 -23.16
N ILE A 122 -3.59 -2.70 -22.21
CA ILE A 122 -4.74 -3.59 -22.41
C ILE A 122 -5.84 -2.86 -23.19
N LYS A 123 -6.00 -3.17 -24.47
CA LYS A 123 -7.06 -2.58 -25.32
C LYS A 123 -8.10 -3.60 -25.76
N THR A 124 -7.68 -4.85 -25.90
CA THR A 124 -8.49 -5.95 -26.41
C THR A 124 -8.56 -7.08 -25.39
N VAL A 125 -9.45 -8.06 -25.63
CA VAL A 125 -9.52 -9.27 -24.80
C VAL A 125 -8.26 -10.12 -24.99
N ALA A 126 -7.68 -10.14 -26.19
CA ALA A 126 -6.42 -10.82 -26.46
C ALA A 126 -5.26 -10.31 -25.57
N ASP A 127 -5.17 -9.00 -25.33
CA ASP A 127 -4.16 -8.42 -24.44
C ASP A 127 -4.34 -8.90 -22.99
N VAL A 128 -5.59 -9.09 -22.56
CA VAL A 128 -5.92 -9.63 -21.23
C VAL A 128 -5.49 -11.09 -21.12
N ILE A 129 -5.74 -11.90 -22.15
CA ILE A 129 -5.29 -13.30 -22.20
C ILE A 129 -3.76 -13.35 -22.13
N GLN A 130 -3.04 -12.51 -22.89
CA GLN A 130 -1.58 -12.45 -22.85
C GLN A 130 -1.05 -12.03 -21.47
N PHE A 131 -1.72 -11.09 -20.80
CA PHE A 131 -1.37 -10.66 -19.46
C PHE A 131 -1.51 -11.81 -18.45
N TYR A 132 -2.67 -12.46 -18.40
CA TYR A 132 -2.93 -13.56 -17.46
C TYR A 132 -2.21 -14.86 -17.84
N GLN A 133 -1.69 -15.01 -19.05
CA GLN A 133 -0.81 -16.12 -19.40
C GLN A 133 0.56 -16.04 -18.71
N THR A 134 0.99 -14.84 -18.30
CA THR A 134 2.35 -14.64 -17.77
C THR A 134 2.39 -14.99 -16.27
N PRO A 135 3.15 -16.04 -15.85
CA PRO A 135 3.30 -16.36 -14.44
C PRO A 135 4.15 -15.31 -13.72
N LEU A 136 3.87 -15.09 -12.44
CA LEU A 136 4.61 -14.16 -11.59
C LEU A 136 5.17 -14.87 -10.36
N SER A 137 6.50 -14.96 -10.30
CA SER A 137 7.23 -15.48 -9.14
C SER A 137 7.68 -14.34 -8.22
N THR A 138 7.31 -14.38 -6.94
CA THR A 138 7.80 -13.42 -5.93
C THR A 138 9.16 -13.82 -5.35
N THR A 139 9.70 -14.97 -5.73
CA THR A 139 10.99 -15.48 -5.27
C THR A 139 12.13 -14.53 -5.62
N VAL A 140 13.02 -14.28 -4.65
CA VAL A 140 14.23 -13.49 -4.86
C VAL A 140 15.16 -14.28 -5.78
N PRO A 141 15.87 -13.64 -6.73
CA PRO A 141 16.77 -14.35 -7.64
C PRO A 141 17.81 -15.23 -6.94
N LEU A 142 18.38 -14.75 -5.83
CA LEU A 142 19.32 -15.53 -5.01
C LEU A 142 18.69 -16.80 -4.43
N ASP A 143 17.42 -16.74 -4.04
CA ASP A 143 16.70 -17.90 -3.53
C ASP A 143 16.31 -18.86 -4.67
N ALA A 144 15.99 -18.34 -5.85
CA ALA A 144 15.76 -19.17 -7.04
C ALA A 144 17.02 -19.95 -7.45
N LEU A 145 18.21 -19.37 -7.26
CA LEU A 145 19.48 -20.08 -7.52
C LEU A 145 19.73 -21.24 -6.55
N LYS A 146 19.02 -21.34 -5.42
CA LYS A 146 19.16 -22.49 -4.50
C LYS A 146 18.45 -23.73 -5.03
N THR A 147 17.40 -23.54 -5.83
CA THR A 147 16.58 -24.65 -6.36
C THR A 147 17.08 -25.16 -7.71
N VAL A 148 17.89 -24.38 -8.41
CA VAL A 148 18.44 -24.74 -9.73
C VAL A 148 19.74 -25.51 -9.54
N GLU A 149 19.98 -26.52 -10.38
CA GLU A 149 21.26 -27.21 -10.43
C GLU A 149 22.34 -26.27 -10.98
N LEU A 150 23.28 -25.87 -10.12
CA LEU A 150 24.39 -25.00 -10.51
C LEU A 150 25.47 -25.83 -11.22
N PRO A 151 26.17 -25.26 -12.22
CA PRO A 151 27.32 -25.91 -12.82
C PRO A 151 28.42 -26.14 -11.79
N GLU A 152 29.21 -27.21 -11.96
CA GLU A 152 30.17 -27.69 -10.95
C GLU A 152 31.23 -26.65 -10.55
N ASN A 153 31.55 -25.70 -11.44
CA ASN A 153 32.52 -24.64 -11.19
C ASN A 153 31.93 -23.40 -10.49
N LEU A 154 30.61 -23.36 -10.24
CA LEU A 154 29.94 -22.23 -9.61
C LEU A 154 29.50 -22.60 -8.20
N HIS A 155 30.07 -21.93 -7.21
CA HIS A 155 29.68 -22.08 -5.80
C HIS A 155 29.22 -20.74 -5.24
N VAL A 156 27.96 -20.68 -4.81
CA VAL A 156 27.35 -19.45 -4.28
C VAL A 156 27.22 -19.57 -2.77
N GLN A 157 27.73 -18.56 -2.05
CA GLN A 157 27.52 -18.43 -0.61
C GLN A 157 26.21 -17.68 -0.36
N TYR A 158 25.20 -18.37 0.18
CA TYR A 158 23.87 -17.78 0.43
C TYR A 158 23.78 -17.04 1.75
N ASP A 159 24.52 -17.49 2.76
CA ASP A 159 24.59 -16.82 4.05
C ASP A 159 25.56 -15.64 3.99
N TYR A 160 25.17 -14.54 4.60
CA TYR A 160 26.04 -13.38 4.75
C TYR A 160 27.23 -13.75 5.64
N HIS A 161 28.40 -13.91 5.03
CA HIS A 161 29.65 -14.02 5.78
C HIS A 161 30.19 -12.63 6.10
N ARG A 162 30.49 -12.39 7.38
CA ARG A 162 31.11 -11.13 7.82
C ARG A 162 32.59 -11.40 8.07
N PHE A 163 33.45 -10.59 7.45
CA PHE A 163 34.87 -10.63 7.71
C PHE A 163 35.15 -10.47 9.22
N HIS A 164 36.01 -11.34 9.74
CA HIS A 164 36.49 -11.27 11.12
C HIS A 164 37.99 -11.59 11.15
N PRO A 165 38.85 -10.68 11.66
CA PRO A 165 40.29 -10.73 11.45
C PRO A 165 40.96 -11.96 12.05
N ASP A 166 40.40 -12.51 13.13
CA ASP A 166 40.99 -13.66 13.82
C ASP A 166 40.59 -15.01 13.22
N THR A 167 39.46 -15.07 12.51
CA THR A 167 38.89 -16.34 11.99
C THR A 167 38.94 -16.44 10.47
N ASP A 168 38.91 -15.30 9.78
CA ASP A 168 38.88 -15.23 8.33
C ASP A 168 40.31 -15.03 7.79
N THR A 169 40.89 -16.10 7.26
CA THR A 169 42.23 -16.10 6.64
C THR A 169 42.19 -15.77 5.15
N MET A 170 41.01 -15.53 4.56
CA MET A 170 40.94 -15.15 3.15
C MET A 170 41.66 -13.82 2.90
N PHE A 171 42.33 -13.72 1.74
CA PHE A 171 43.12 -12.55 1.34
C PHE A 171 44.21 -12.13 2.35
N GLY A 172 44.77 -13.09 3.10
CA GLY A 172 45.81 -12.83 4.09
C GLY A 172 45.32 -12.04 5.30
N GLY A 173 44.02 -12.13 5.62
CA GLY A 173 43.40 -11.41 6.74
C GLY A 173 43.27 -9.90 6.50
N GLN A 174 43.45 -9.44 5.26
CA GLN A 174 43.29 -8.04 4.90
C GLN A 174 41.84 -7.75 4.54
N THR A 175 41.24 -6.79 5.25
CA THR A 175 39.87 -6.33 4.97
C THR A 175 39.87 -5.13 4.04
N ALA A 176 38.88 -5.08 3.15
CA ALA A 176 38.61 -3.91 2.29
C ALA A 176 38.25 -2.65 3.09
N PHE A 177 37.81 -2.80 4.36
CA PHE A 177 37.39 -1.70 5.22
C PHE A 177 38.20 -1.63 6.52
N PRO A 178 39.50 -1.27 6.45
CA PRO A 178 40.32 -1.11 7.64
C PRO A 178 39.74 -0.02 8.54
N LYS A 179 39.90 -0.16 9.87
CA LYS A 179 39.44 0.78 10.90
C LYS A 179 37.91 0.97 11.04
N SER A 180 37.10 0.30 10.22
CA SER A 180 35.65 0.27 10.38
C SER A 180 35.22 -0.73 11.46
N HIS A 181 34.37 -0.32 12.40
CA HIS A 181 33.81 -1.26 13.38
C HIS A 181 32.64 -2.05 12.78
N THR A 182 32.65 -3.38 12.93
CA THR A 182 31.56 -4.26 12.51
C THR A 182 30.69 -4.60 13.72
N ILE A 183 29.90 -3.63 14.18
CA ILE A 183 29.03 -3.81 15.35
C ILE A 183 27.65 -4.28 14.89
N VAL A 184 27.20 -5.40 15.44
CA VAL A 184 25.84 -5.91 15.21
C VAL A 184 24.90 -5.22 16.20
N THR A 185 24.02 -4.38 15.68
CA THR A 185 23.09 -3.58 16.48
C THR A 185 21.75 -4.28 16.72
N GLY A 186 21.30 -5.11 15.77
CA GLY A 186 20.00 -5.79 15.85
C GLY A 186 19.98 -6.94 16.84
N LEU A 187 19.00 -6.98 17.74
CA LEU A 187 18.86 -8.00 18.78
C LEU A 187 18.82 -9.43 18.22
N LYS A 188 18.04 -9.66 17.15
CA LYS A 188 17.94 -10.97 16.46
C LYS A 188 19.30 -11.48 15.96
N TYR A 189 20.17 -10.58 15.54
CA TYR A 189 21.43 -10.92 14.86
C TYR A 189 22.64 -10.86 15.80
N LYS A 190 22.48 -10.28 16.99
CA LYS A 190 23.54 -10.12 17.99
C LYS A 190 24.12 -11.46 18.42
N ASP A 191 23.28 -12.49 18.50
CA ASP A 191 23.70 -13.84 18.88
C ASP A 191 24.23 -14.63 17.68
N LYS A 192 23.68 -14.38 16.48
CA LYS A 192 24.10 -15.06 15.25
C LYS A 192 25.47 -14.59 14.75
N TYR A 193 25.80 -13.30 14.92
CA TYR A 193 27.04 -12.71 14.40
C TYR A 193 27.83 -12.02 15.50
N ARG A 194 29.14 -12.30 15.55
CA ARG A 194 30.05 -11.64 16.50
C ARG A 194 30.25 -10.18 16.10
N SER A 195 30.04 -9.28 17.05
CA SER A 195 30.41 -7.87 16.89
C SER A 195 31.92 -7.70 17.06
N LEU A 196 32.54 -6.91 16.17
CA LEU A 196 33.96 -6.60 16.18
C LEU A 196 34.17 -5.08 16.31
N LYS A 197 35.08 -4.69 17.20
CA LYS A 197 35.59 -3.32 17.27
C LYS A 197 36.98 -3.28 16.64
N ALA A 198 37.09 -2.68 15.46
CA ALA A 198 38.38 -2.42 14.84
C ALA A 198 39.28 -1.53 15.72
N LYS A 199 40.60 -1.71 15.59
CA LYS A 199 41.59 -0.84 16.22
C LYS A 199 41.59 0.52 15.52
N THR A 200 41.41 1.58 16.30
CA THR A 200 41.35 2.97 15.80
C THR A 200 42.74 3.64 15.77
N SER A 201 43.71 3.10 16.52
CA SER A 201 45.07 3.63 16.55
C SER A 201 45.77 3.41 15.21
N TRP A 202 46.54 4.41 14.78
CA TRP A 202 47.54 4.21 13.73
C TRP A 202 48.64 3.25 14.24
N PRO A 203 49.29 2.47 13.34
CA PRO A 203 50.58 1.87 13.66
C PRO A 203 51.60 2.93 14.06
#